data_AF-W7SQX2-F1
#
_entry.id   AF-W7SQX2-F1
#
_cell.length_a   1.000
_cell.length_b   1.000
_cell.length_c   1.000
_cell.angle_alpha   90.00
_cell.angle_beta   90.00
_cell.angle_gamma   90.00
#
_symmetry.space_group_name_H-M   'P 1'
#
loop_
_entity.id
_entity.type
_entity.pdbx_description
1 polymer ?
#
loop_
_entity_poly.entity_id
_entity_poly.type
_entity_poly.pdbx_seq_one_letter_code
_entity_poly.pdbx_strand_id
1 'polypeptide(L)'
;MSGVHLSCRRVIAGLATVFLFGVFALVAPAAHAVTTTACGAGFQIGAPGEIRMGSSCAGFVDNGGPYVFTIARLTVLVPNPLGLPEFRTYDHAVATCGGYDYYGGDGELAALQCLNVQH
;
A
#
# COMPACT_ATOMS: atom_id res chain seq x y z
N MET A 1 -40.57 62.42 -35.61
CA MET A 1 -39.28 62.19 -36.28
C MET A 1 -39.13 60.67 -36.31
N SER A 2 -39.64 59.99 -37.34
CA SER A 2 -38.93 59.72 -38.62
C SER A 2 -37.58 59.05 -38.31
N GLY A 3 -37.26 57.86 -38.78
CA GLY A 3 -37.83 57.02 -39.83
C GLY A 3 -36.86 55.86 -40.05
N VAL A 4 -37.40 54.76 -40.52
CA VAL A 4 -36.79 53.43 -40.68
C VAL A 4 -35.91 53.35 -41.95
N HIS A 5 -35.20 52.23 -42.10
CA HIS A 5 -34.67 51.59 -43.33
C HIS A 5 -33.28 52.03 -43.83
N LEU A 6 -32.40 51.19 -44.39
CA LEU A 6 -32.21 49.73 -44.55
C LEU A 6 -30.70 49.59 -44.87
N SER A 7 -30.03 48.49 -44.48
CA SER A 7 -29.47 47.62 -45.52
C SER A 7 -29.13 46.24 -44.95
N CYS A 8 -29.84 45.28 -45.51
CA CYS A 8 -29.81 43.85 -45.29
C CYS A 8 -28.63 43.23 -46.07
N ARG A 9 -27.99 42.21 -45.48
CA ARG A 9 -27.26 41.06 -46.08
C ARG A 9 -26.04 40.75 -45.19
N ARG A 10 -25.79 39.54 -44.69
CA ARG A 10 -26.07 38.20 -45.22
C ARG A 10 -25.77 37.15 -44.13
N VAL A 11 -26.65 36.15 -44.08
CA VAL A 11 -26.35 34.71 -43.87
C VAL A 11 -26.09 34.23 -42.44
N ILE A 12 -27.12 33.53 -41.94
CA ILE A 12 -27.12 32.52 -40.89
C ILE A 12 -26.36 31.30 -41.43
N ALA A 13 -25.27 30.88 -40.78
CA ALA A 13 -24.79 29.49 -40.78
C ALA A 13 -23.67 29.32 -39.75
N GLY A 14 -23.82 28.36 -38.83
CA GLY A 14 -22.68 27.73 -38.15
C GLY A 14 -22.78 27.61 -36.64
N LEU A 15 -23.40 26.52 -36.18
CA LEU A 15 -23.14 25.75 -34.94
C LEU A 15 -22.53 26.50 -33.73
N ALA A 16 -23.30 26.79 -32.69
CA ALA A 16 -23.53 25.86 -31.57
C ALA A 16 -22.26 25.24 -30.99
N THR A 17 -21.74 25.80 -29.90
CA THR A 17 -21.16 25.01 -28.81
C THR A 17 -21.17 25.82 -27.51
N VAL A 18 -22.11 25.46 -26.65
CA VAL A 18 -22.16 25.86 -25.24
C VAL A 18 -20.93 25.25 -24.56
N PHE A 19 -19.94 26.06 -24.19
CA PHE A 19 -18.84 25.61 -23.34
C PHE A 19 -19.33 25.56 -21.89
N LEU A 20 -19.94 24.43 -21.51
CA LEU A 20 -20.09 24.03 -20.12
C LEU A 20 -18.68 23.69 -19.60
N PHE A 21 -18.09 24.55 -18.79
CA PHE A 21 -16.86 24.25 -18.05
C PHE A 21 -17.16 23.22 -16.96
N GLY A 22 -17.23 21.96 -17.34
CA GLY A 22 -17.21 20.82 -16.42
C GLY A 22 -15.82 20.71 -15.82
N VAL A 23 -15.66 21.18 -14.58
CA VAL A 23 -14.47 20.92 -13.77
C VAL A 23 -14.49 19.42 -13.44
N PHE A 24 -13.81 18.62 -14.28
CA PHE A 24 -13.48 17.24 -13.93
C PHE A 24 -12.52 17.29 -12.74
N ALA A 25 -13.05 17.12 -11.54
CA ALA A 25 -12.25 16.79 -10.37
C ALA A 25 -11.58 15.44 -10.65
N LEU A 26 -10.29 15.46 -10.98
CA LEU A 26 -9.46 14.27 -10.89
C LEU A 26 -9.50 13.81 -9.43
N VAL A 27 -10.32 12.80 -9.15
CA VAL A 27 -10.23 12.05 -7.90
C VAL A 27 -8.93 11.27 -7.99
N ALA A 28 -7.84 11.85 -7.49
CA ALA A 28 -6.61 11.12 -7.28
C ALA A 28 -6.94 9.92 -6.37
N PRO A 29 -6.50 8.70 -6.71
CA PRO A 29 -6.62 7.59 -5.77
C PRO A 29 -5.95 8.04 -4.47
N ALA A 30 -6.69 7.94 -3.36
CA ALA A 30 -6.13 8.21 -2.06
C ALA A 30 -4.87 7.36 -1.92
N ALA A 31 -3.72 8.00 -1.68
CA ALA A 31 -2.53 7.25 -1.32
C ALA A 31 -2.85 6.56 0.00
N HIS A 32 -3.06 5.23 -0.02
CA HIS A 32 -3.21 4.47 1.21
C HIS A 32 -1.90 4.67 1.99
N ALA A 33 -2.01 5.17 3.21
CA ALA A 33 -0.85 5.33 4.07
C ALA A 33 -0.26 3.94 4.34
N VAL A 34 0.98 3.75 3.91
CA VAL A 34 1.69 2.50 4.16
C VAL A 34 2.13 2.51 5.62
N THR A 35 1.64 1.56 6.41
CA THR A 35 2.11 1.39 7.78
C THR A 35 3.48 0.78 7.76
N THR A 36 4.53 1.58 7.98
CA THR A 36 5.91 1.09 8.07
C THR A 36 6.31 0.95 9.53
N THR A 37 6.79 -0.24 9.93
CA THR A 37 7.22 -0.51 11.31
C THR A 37 8.56 -1.19 11.34
N ALA A 38 9.43 -0.70 12.23
CA ALA A 38 10.73 -1.32 12.49
C ALA A 38 10.63 -2.33 13.63
N CYS A 39 11.21 -3.50 13.42
CA CYS A 39 11.21 -4.63 14.34
C CYS A 39 12.65 -5.13 14.54
N GLY A 40 13.00 -5.47 15.78
CA GLY A 40 14.34 -5.97 16.10
C GLY A 40 14.58 -7.39 15.59
N ALA A 41 13.58 -8.26 15.62
CA ALA A 41 13.71 -9.64 15.20
C ALA A 41 12.40 -10.20 14.64
N GLY A 42 12.52 -11.18 13.74
CA GLY A 42 11.39 -11.92 13.19
C GLY A 42 11.71 -13.40 13.07
N PHE A 43 10.67 -14.22 13.15
CA PHE A 43 10.74 -15.65 12.93
C PHE A 43 9.66 -16.09 11.94
N GLN A 44 10.05 -16.91 10.98
CA GLN A 44 9.15 -17.45 9.96
C GLN A 44 9.38 -18.97 9.82
N ILE A 45 8.31 -19.72 9.61
CA ILE A 45 8.39 -21.15 9.31
C ILE A 45 7.97 -21.37 7.86
N GLY A 46 8.87 -21.91 7.04
CA GLY A 46 8.60 -22.29 5.66
C GLY A 46 8.41 -21.10 4.72
N ALA A 47 7.45 -21.24 3.81
CA ALA A 47 7.13 -20.26 2.77
C ALA A 47 6.68 -18.92 3.37
N PRO A 48 6.84 -17.80 2.65
CA PRO A 48 6.33 -16.50 3.08
C PRO A 48 4.81 -16.58 3.29
N GLY A 49 4.36 -16.09 4.44
CA GLY A 49 2.96 -16.16 4.84
C GLY A 49 2.71 -15.54 6.20
N GLU A 50 3.45 -15.97 7.21
CA GLU A 50 3.40 -15.41 8.57
C GLU A 50 4.81 -15.11 9.07
N ILE A 51 5.01 -13.92 9.64
CA ILE A 51 6.25 -13.55 10.34
C ILE A 51 5.90 -13.14 11.76
N ARG A 52 6.38 -13.91 12.73
CA ARG A 52 6.21 -13.61 14.15
C ARG A 52 7.35 -12.74 14.62
N MET A 53 7.05 -11.53 15.08
CA MET A 53 8.06 -10.54 15.48
C MET A 53 8.09 -10.32 16.99
N GLY A 54 7.19 -10.96 17.74
CA GLY A 54 7.14 -10.83 19.20
C GLY A 54 6.82 -9.39 19.60
N SER A 55 7.37 -8.97 20.74
CA SER A 55 7.36 -7.57 21.19
C SER A 55 8.48 -6.71 20.55
N SER A 56 9.18 -7.21 19.53
CA SER A 56 10.34 -6.50 18.96
C SER A 56 9.99 -5.31 18.06
N CYS A 57 8.71 -5.16 17.70
CA CYS A 57 8.17 -4.05 16.91
C CYS A 57 7.66 -2.93 17.82
N ALA A 58 8.56 -2.30 18.58
CA ALA A 58 8.17 -1.23 19.49
C ALA A 58 7.55 -0.04 18.75
N GLY A 59 6.37 0.41 19.19
CA GLY A 59 5.70 1.58 18.63
C GLY A 59 4.98 1.33 17.30
N PHE A 60 4.60 0.08 16.99
CA PHE A 60 3.67 -0.18 15.88
C PHE A 60 2.39 0.64 16.06
N VAL A 61 2.03 1.41 15.04
CA VAL A 61 0.78 2.16 14.96
C VAL A 61 0.10 1.79 13.65
N ASP A 62 -1.09 1.24 13.74
CA ASP A 62 -1.89 0.91 12.57
C ASP A 62 -2.40 2.18 11.88
N ASN A 63 -1.91 2.44 10.67
CA ASN A 63 -2.35 3.53 9.80
C ASN A 63 -3.07 3.02 8.55
N GLY A 64 -3.44 1.73 8.52
CA GLY A 64 -4.00 1.06 7.35
C GLY A 64 -2.94 0.31 6.53
N GLY A 65 -3.42 -0.65 5.74
CA GLY A 65 -2.59 -1.48 4.86
C GLY A 65 -2.27 -0.84 3.51
N PRO A 66 -1.21 -1.29 2.82
CA PRO A 66 -0.38 -2.45 3.16
C PRO A 66 0.59 -2.20 4.32
N TYR A 67 0.92 -3.25 5.07
CA TYR A 67 1.84 -3.20 6.20
C TYR A 67 3.25 -3.54 5.73
N VAL A 68 4.22 -2.69 6.01
CA VAL A 68 5.64 -2.88 5.68
C VAL A 68 6.44 -3.00 6.96
N PHE A 69 7.06 -4.15 7.18
CA PHE A 69 7.89 -4.43 8.34
C PHE A 69 9.35 -4.45 7.94
N THR A 70 10.17 -3.60 8.57
CA THR A 70 11.63 -3.66 8.46
C THR A 70 12.16 -4.42 9.67
N ILE A 71 12.83 -5.54 9.43
CA ILE A 71 13.21 -6.51 10.45
C ILE A 71 14.73 -6.58 10.48
N ALA A 72 15.33 -6.15 11.59
CA ALA A 72 16.80 -6.10 11.69
C ALA A 72 17.42 -7.51 11.53
N ARG A 73 16.79 -8.55 12.07
CA ARG A 73 17.18 -9.94 11.88
C ARG A 73 15.96 -10.86 11.73
N LEU A 74 15.83 -11.50 10.58
CA LEU A 74 14.80 -12.50 10.29
C LEU A 74 15.40 -13.90 10.24
N THR A 75 14.93 -14.79 11.10
CA THR A 75 15.27 -16.21 11.06
C THR A 75 14.14 -17.01 10.42
N VAL A 76 14.45 -17.79 9.39
CA VAL A 76 13.50 -18.62 8.65
C VAL A 76 13.88 -20.08 8.80
N LEU A 77 12.92 -20.91 9.21
CA LEU A 77 13.07 -22.36 9.21
C LEU A 77 12.67 -22.91 7.82
N VAL A 78 13.63 -23.40 7.05
CA VAL A 78 13.42 -23.94 5.71
C VAL A 78 13.90 -25.40 5.60
N PRO A 79 13.35 -26.23 4.71
CA PRO A 79 13.94 -27.54 4.42
C PRO A 79 15.27 -27.38 3.67
N ASN A 80 16.28 -28.13 4.08
CA ASN A 80 17.54 -28.25 3.37
C ASN A 80 17.43 -29.25 2.20
N PRO A 81 18.48 -29.42 1.36
CA PRO A 81 18.45 -30.37 0.24
C PRO A 81 18.21 -31.84 0.60
N LEU A 82 18.38 -32.21 1.87
CA LEU A 82 18.11 -33.55 2.42
C LEU A 82 16.70 -33.66 3.02
N GLY A 83 15.88 -32.60 2.94
CA GLY A 83 14.55 -32.53 3.53
C GLY A 83 14.53 -32.32 5.06
N LEU A 84 15.69 -32.02 5.65
CA LEU A 84 15.80 -31.75 7.09
C LEU A 84 15.61 -30.25 7.37
N PRO A 85 15.05 -29.87 8.54
CA PRO A 85 14.91 -28.46 8.91
C PRO A 85 16.28 -27.78 9.08
N GLU A 86 16.44 -26.60 8.49
CA GLU A 86 17.61 -25.72 8.60
C GLU A 86 17.16 -24.29 8.92
N PHE A 87 17.85 -23.62 9.85
CA PHE A 87 17.63 -22.20 10.12
C PHE A 87 18.50 -21.34 9.21
N ARG A 88 17.87 -20.44 8.46
CA ARG A 88 18.54 -19.38 7.71
C ARG A 88 18.27 -18.05 8.36
N THR A 89 19.29 -17.20 8.41
CA THR A 89 19.17 -15.85 9.00
C THR A 89 19.46 -14.82 7.94
N TYR A 90 18.60 -13.81 7.88
CA TYR A 90 18.68 -12.67 6.99
C TYR A 90 18.72 -11.40 7.82
N ASP A 91 19.69 -10.53 7.57
CA ASP A 91 19.78 -9.24 8.23
C ASP A 91 19.10 -8.17 7.36
N HIS A 92 18.45 -7.18 7.99
CA HIS A 92 17.74 -6.09 7.32
C HIS A 92 16.64 -6.52 6.33
N ALA A 93 15.84 -7.53 6.70
CA ALA A 93 14.74 -8.00 5.88
C ALA A 93 13.60 -6.97 5.80
N VAL A 94 12.95 -6.84 4.65
CA VAL A 94 11.74 -6.02 4.47
C VAL A 94 10.60 -6.92 4.04
N ALA A 95 9.52 -6.94 4.83
CA ALA A 95 8.34 -7.73 4.56
C ALA A 95 7.12 -6.85 4.29
N THR A 96 6.49 -7.04 3.12
CA THR A 96 5.18 -6.42 2.84
C THR A 96 4.07 -7.44 3.06
N CYS A 97 3.12 -7.10 3.93
CA CYS A 97 2.11 -8.00 4.45
C CYS A 97 0.70 -7.38 4.34
N GLY A 98 -0.29 -8.25 4.13
CA GLY A 98 -1.69 -7.85 3.95
C GLY A 98 -2.45 -7.63 5.26
N GLY A 99 -1.95 -8.19 6.35
CA GLY A 99 -2.55 -8.08 7.68
C GLY A 99 -1.51 -8.19 8.79
N TYR A 100 -1.99 -8.00 10.01
CA TYR A 100 -1.27 -8.32 11.22
C TYR A 100 -2.26 -8.85 12.26
N ASP A 101 -1.75 -9.50 13.29
CA ASP A 101 -2.50 -9.89 14.47
C ASP A 101 -1.62 -9.71 15.71
N TYR A 102 -2.26 -9.56 16.86
CA TYR A 102 -1.60 -9.54 18.15
C TYR A 102 -1.82 -10.88 18.85
N TYR A 103 -0.73 -11.58 19.13
CA TYR A 103 -0.76 -12.83 19.87
C TYR A 103 -0.17 -12.65 21.27
N GLY A 104 -0.66 -13.43 22.23
CA GLY A 104 -0.23 -13.33 23.62
C GLY A 104 -0.75 -12.06 24.32
N GLY A 105 -0.78 -12.09 25.66
CA GLY A 105 -1.23 -10.96 26.48
C GLY A 105 -0.29 -9.75 26.45
N ASP A 106 0.91 -9.93 25.90
CA ASP A 106 1.99 -8.93 25.91
C ASP A 106 2.03 -8.08 24.62
N GLY A 107 1.04 -8.22 23.74
CA GLY A 107 0.96 -7.46 22.49
C GLY A 107 2.02 -7.88 21.47
N GLU A 108 2.33 -9.17 21.37
CA GLU A 108 3.28 -9.67 20.38
C GLU A 108 2.68 -9.54 18.97
N LEU A 109 3.44 -8.93 18.05
CA LEU A 109 2.97 -8.71 16.70
C LEU A 109 3.34 -9.88 15.79
N ALA A 110 2.37 -10.35 15.02
CA ALA A 110 2.59 -11.24 13.89
C ALA A 110 2.07 -10.60 12.60
N ALA A 111 2.91 -10.55 11.57
CA ALA A 111 2.51 -10.11 10.26
C ALA A 111 1.95 -11.28 9.46
N LEU A 112 0.83 -11.07 8.76
CA LEU A 112 0.08 -12.07 8.03
C LEU A 112 0.03 -11.75 6.54
N GLN A 113 -0.07 -12.79 5.72
CA GLN A 113 -0.15 -12.69 4.26
C GLN A 113 1.03 -11.91 3.68
N CYS A 114 2.24 -12.20 4.16
CA CYS A 114 3.46 -11.57 3.67
C CYS A 114 3.83 -12.14 2.30
N LEU A 115 3.83 -11.30 1.27
CA LEU A 115 4.03 -11.71 -0.13
C LEU A 115 5.42 -11.40 -0.67
N ASN A 116 6.16 -10.51 -0.01
CA ASN A 116 7.47 -10.09 -0.47
C ASN A 116 8.38 -9.89 0.74
N VAL A 117 9.29 -10.84 0.98
CA VAL A 117 10.33 -10.75 2.01
C VAL A 117 11.65 -10.53 1.28
N GLN A 118 12.04 -9.27 1.14
CA GLN A 118 13.31 -8.89 0.55
C GLN A 118 14.40 -9.01 1.63
N HIS A 119 15.51 -9.62 1.28
CA HIS A 119 16.67 -9.85 2.14
C HIS A 119 17.97 -9.77 1.31
#